data_AF-A0A7J0D5F5-F1
#
_entry.id   AF-A0A7J0D5F5-F1
#
_cell.length_a   1.000
_cell.length_b   1.000
_cell.length_c   1.000
_cell.angle_alpha   90.00
_cell.angle_beta   90.00
_cell.angle_gamma   90.00
#
_symmetry.space_group_name_H-M   'P 1'
#
loop_
_entity.id
_entity.type
_entity.pdbx_description
1 polymer ?
#
loop_
_entity_poly.entity_id
_entity_poly.type
_entity_poly.pdbx_seq_one_letter_code
_entity_poly.pdbx_strand_id
1 'polypeptide(L)'
;MPPIRDQAPHRAELAVCAVVTVLAATLDVREAIGFSSFGVLAYYAVANASAWTLIASEGCPARIIPVIGLAGCLVLACALPASSVVSGAAVLAAYGVRRMLGARRMS
;
A
#
# COMPACT_ATOMS: atom_id res chain seq x y z
N MET A 1 -11.80 9.32 -32.30
CA MET A 1 -11.01 9.28 -31.05
C MET A 1 -11.54 10.35 -30.13
N PRO A 2 -12.32 10.03 -29.08
CA PRO A 2 -12.84 11.04 -28.17
C PRO A 2 -11.71 11.70 -27.36
N PRO A 3 -11.75 13.02 -27.11
CA PRO A 3 -10.75 13.70 -26.28
C PRO A 3 -10.92 13.25 -24.82
N ILE A 4 -9.87 12.68 -24.27
CA ILE A 4 -9.79 12.32 -22.85
C ILE A 4 -9.72 13.67 -22.11
N ARG A 5 -10.82 14.12 -21.50
CA ARG A 5 -10.78 15.28 -20.60
C ARG A 5 -9.97 14.87 -19.39
N ASP A 6 -8.85 15.55 -19.19
CA ASP A 6 -7.92 15.38 -18.07
C ASP A 6 -8.63 15.66 -16.74
N GLN A 7 -9.37 14.67 -16.23
CA GLN A 7 -9.88 14.61 -14.86
C GLN A 7 -8.80 14.12 -13.90
N ALA A 8 -7.54 14.06 -14.34
CA ALA A 8 -6.42 13.76 -13.48
C ALA A 8 -6.34 14.88 -12.42
N PRO A 9 -6.36 14.53 -11.13
CA PRO A 9 -6.21 15.52 -10.06
C PRO A 9 -4.79 16.08 -10.08
N HIS A 10 -4.56 17.09 -10.92
CA HIS A 10 -3.25 17.70 -11.17
C HIS A 10 -2.54 18.12 -9.87
N ARG A 11 -3.32 18.58 -8.88
CA ARG A 11 -2.79 18.93 -7.55
C ARG A 11 -2.27 17.73 -6.78
N ALA A 12 -2.95 16.58 -6.85
CA ALA A 12 -2.52 15.36 -6.18
C ALA A 12 -1.29 14.78 -6.86
N GLU A 13 -1.24 14.80 -8.19
CA GLU A 13 -0.08 14.36 -8.96
C GLU A 13 1.16 15.19 -8.63
N LEU A 14 1.06 16.52 -8.69
CA LEU A 14 2.16 17.42 -8.34
C LEU A 14 2.61 17.24 -6.89
N ALA A 15 1.67 17.03 -5.95
CA ALA A 15 2.01 16.78 -4.56
C ALA A 15 2.79 15.46 -4.38
N VAL A 16 2.35 14.38 -5.05
CA VAL A 16 3.05 13.09 -5.01
C VAL A 16 4.42 13.20 -5.65
N CYS A 17 4.55 13.82 -6.82
CA CYS A 17 5.83 14.05 -7.48
C CYS A 17 6.79 14.83 -6.58
N ALA A 18 6.33 15.92 -5.95
CA ALA A 18 7.14 16.72 -5.05
C ALA A 18 7.64 15.91 -3.84
N VAL A 19 6.76 15.12 -3.21
CA VAL A 19 7.12 14.24 -2.09
C VAL A 19 8.15 13.20 -2.52
N VAL A 20 7.96 12.54 -3.67
CA VAL A 20 8.89 11.56 -4.21
C VAL A 20 10.24 12.18 -4.53
N THR A 21 10.28 13.38 -5.13
CA THR A 21 11.52 14.11 -5.40
C THR A 21 12.28 14.44 -4.12
N VAL A 22 11.60 14.95 -3.10
CA VAL A 22 12.23 15.27 -1.79
C VAL A 22 12.78 14.00 -1.15
N LEU A 23 12.00 12.91 -1.14
CA LEU A 23 12.45 11.62 -0.61
C LEU A 23 13.67 11.10 -1.37
N ALA A 24 13.67 11.13 -2.70
CA ALA A 24 14.79 10.69 -3.52
C ALA A 24 16.05 11.57 -3.38
N ALA A 25 15.87 12.86 -3.06
CA ALA A 25 16.98 13.78 -2.81
C ALA A 25 17.57 13.65 -1.39
N THR A 26 16.80 13.12 -0.44
CA THR A 26 17.19 13.05 0.99
C THR A 26 17.51 11.64 1.47
N LEU A 27 16.95 10.61 0.84
CA LEU A 27 17.16 9.20 1.15
C LEU A 27 17.97 8.54 0.04
N ASP A 28 18.81 7.56 0.42
CA ASP A 28 19.44 6.66 -0.54
C ASP A 28 18.38 5.99 -1.40
N VAL A 29 18.64 5.87 -2.71
CA VAL A 29 17.73 5.20 -3.67
C VAL A 29 17.35 3.79 -3.20
N ARG A 30 18.26 3.12 -2.46
CA ARG A 30 18.02 1.82 -1.84
C ARG A 30 16.86 1.84 -0.83
N GLU A 31 16.77 2.89 -0.01
CA GLU A 31 15.67 3.08 0.95
C GLU A 31 14.36 3.40 0.24
N ALA A 32 14.42 4.24 -0.80
CA ALA A 32 13.24 4.56 -1.60
C ALA A 32 12.65 3.32 -2.29
N ILE A 33 13.50 2.45 -2.85
CA ILE A 33 13.10 1.18 -3.46
C ILE A 33 12.49 0.23 -2.40
N GLY A 34 13.10 0.16 -1.21
CA GLY A 34 12.58 -0.64 -0.10
C GLY A 34 11.20 -0.15 0.36
N PHE A 35 11.02 1.15 0.55
CA PHE A 35 9.73 1.75 0.90
C PHE A 35 8.65 1.45 -0.15
N SER A 36 8.96 1.62 -1.45
CA SER A 36 8.04 1.28 -2.54
C SER A 36 7.66 -0.20 -2.52
N SER A 37 8.64 -1.08 -2.32
CA SER A 37 8.44 -2.52 -2.28
C SER A 37 7.56 -2.94 -1.09
N PHE A 38 7.76 -2.34 0.07
CA PHE A 38 6.90 -2.53 1.23
C PHE A 38 5.44 -2.15 0.93
N GLY A 39 5.22 -1.01 0.27
CA GLY A 39 3.87 -0.57 -0.13
C GLY A 39 3.18 -1.57 -1.06
N VAL A 40 3.90 -2.11 -2.03
CA VAL A 40 3.39 -3.15 -2.95
C VAL A 40 3.07 -4.44 -2.19
N LEU A 41 3.94 -4.90 -1.30
CA LEU A 41 3.71 -6.09 -0.47
C LEU A 41 2.51 -5.91 0.47
N ALA A 42 2.36 -4.72 1.07
CA ALA A 42 1.21 -4.39 1.90
C ALA A 42 -0.08 -4.38 1.08
N TYR A 43 -0.07 -3.81 -0.13
CA TYR A 43 -1.21 -3.87 -1.05
C TYR A 43 -1.59 -5.32 -1.38
N TYR A 44 -0.61 -6.15 -1.74
CA TYR A 44 -0.88 -7.57 -2.01
C TYR A 44 -1.33 -8.33 -0.78
N ALA A 45 -0.81 -8.04 0.41
CA ALA A 45 -1.30 -8.62 1.66
C ALA A 45 -2.79 -8.30 1.86
N VAL A 46 -3.19 -7.04 1.66
CA VAL A 46 -4.60 -6.60 1.75
C VAL A 46 -5.46 -7.27 0.67
N ALA A 47 -4.95 -7.38 -0.57
CA ALA A 47 -5.67 -8.05 -1.66
C ALA A 47 -5.89 -9.54 -1.36
N ASN A 48 -4.86 -10.24 -0.85
CA ASN A 48 -4.96 -11.64 -0.44
C ASN A 48 -5.91 -11.82 0.76
N ALA A 49 -5.87 -10.92 1.74
CA ALA A 49 -6.81 -10.92 2.86
C ALA A 49 -8.26 -10.69 2.40
N SER A 50 -8.47 -9.80 1.43
CA SER A 50 -9.78 -9.53 0.84
C SER A 50 -10.29 -10.76 0.06
N ALA A 51 -9.42 -11.42 -0.70
CA ALA A 51 -9.76 -12.64 -1.43
C ALA A 51 -10.13 -13.81 -0.49
N TRP A 52 -9.59 -13.86 0.74
CA TRP A 52 -10.01 -14.87 1.73
C TRP A 52 -11.46 -14.70 2.19
N THR A 53 -12.00 -13.48 2.13
CA THR A 53 -13.40 -13.20 2.51
C THR A 53 -14.42 -13.50 1.42
N LEU A 54 -13.98 -13.79 0.19
CA LEU A 54 -14.87 -14.17 -0.90
C LEU A 54 -15.52 -15.54 -0.66
N ILE A 55 -16.80 -15.63 -0.99
CA ILE A 55 -17.63 -16.83 -0.84
C ILE A 55 -17.42 -17.71 -2.08
N ALA A 56 -17.41 -19.04 -1.91
CA ALA A 56 -17.17 -20.01 -2.98
C ALA A 56 -18.09 -19.84 -4.22
N SER A 57 -19.27 -19.23 -4.03
CA SER A 57 -20.24 -18.95 -5.09
C SER A 57 -19.83 -17.86 -6.09
N GLU A 58 -18.79 -17.07 -5.81
CA GLU A 58 -18.33 -15.96 -6.67
C GLU A 58 -17.10 -16.31 -7.53
N GLY A 59 -16.74 -17.60 -7.64
CA GLY A 59 -15.53 -18.03 -8.37
C GLY A 59 -14.27 -17.99 -7.51
N CYS A 60 -14.39 -18.25 -6.21
CA CYS A 60 -13.30 -18.13 -5.26
C CYS A 60 -12.14 -19.09 -5.62
N PRO A 61 -10.89 -18.58 -5.74
CA PRO A 61 -9.72 -19.45 -5.82
C PRO A 61 -9.60 -20.31 -4.54
N ALA A 62 -8.97 -21.48 -4.65
CA ALA A 62 -8.76 -22.37 -3.51
C ALA A 62 -8.13 -21.59 -2.35
N ARG A 63 -8.75 -21.64 -1.14
CA ARG A 63 -8.37 -20.83 0.05
C ARG A 63 -6.89 -20.88 0.41
N ILE A 64 -6.19 -21.93 0.00
CA ILE A 64 -4.74 -22.09 0.15
C ILE A 64 -3.96 -20.94 -0.54
N ILE A 65 -4.41 -20.47 -1.70
CA ILE A 65 -3.73 -19.44 -2.50
C ILE A 65 -3.66 -18.11 -1.74
N PRO A 66 -4.77 -17.53 -1.23
CA PRO A 66 -4.70 -16.30 -0.43
C PRO A 66 -3.87 -16.42 0.86
N VAL A 67 -3.85 -17.59 1.52
CA VAL A 67 -3.04 -17.77 2.75
C VAL A 67 -1.56 -17.75 2.45
N ILE A 68 -1.14 -18.51 1.43
CA ILE A 68 0.26 -18.55 1.03
C ILE A 68 0.69 -17.18 0.52
N GLY A 69 -0.16 -16.50 -0.26
CA GLY A 69 0.09 -15.14 -0.74
C GLY A 69 0.26 -14.14 0.41
N LEU A 70 -0.62 -14.18 1.41
CA LEU A 70 -0.54 -13.33 2.60
C LEU A 70 0.74 -13.62 3.41
N ALA A 71 1.01 -14.88 3.70
CA ALA A 71 2.20 -15.29 4.46
C ALA A 71 3.48 -14.89 3.73
N GLY A 72 3.56 -15.12 2.42
CA GLY A 72 4.68 -14.71 1.59
C GLY A 72 4.89 -13.19 1.58
N CYS A 73 3.82 -12.40 1.47
CA CYS A 73 3.90 -10.94 1.53
C CYS A 73 4.44 -10.45 2.88
N LEU A 74 3.98 -11.03 3.99
CA LEU A 74 4.44 -10.66 5.33
C LEU A 74 5.91 -11.06 5.57
N VAL A 75 6.30 -12.27 5.16
CA VAL A 75 7.69 -12.73 5.29
C VAL A 75 8.64 -11.85 4.48
N LEU A 76 8.30 -11.57 3.22
CA LEU A 76 9.08 -10.68 2.38
C LEU A 76 9.14 -9.27 2.97
N ALA A 77 8.01 -8.73 3.46
CA ALA A 77 7.97 -7.41 4.08
C ALA A 77 8.89 -7.33 5.31
N CYS A 78 8.96 -8.38 6.12
CA CYS A 78 9.87 -8.45 7.28
C CYS A 78 11.34 -8.67 6.89
N ALA A 79 11.63 -9.15 5.68
CA ALA A 79 12.98 -9.34 5.16
C ALA A 79 13.56 -8.07 4.51
N LEU A 80 12.75 -7.02 4.33
CA LEU A 80 13.20 -5.73 3.80
C LEU A 80 14.09 -4.95 4.79
N PRO A 81 14.83 -3.92 4.32
CA PRO A 81 15.60 -3.04 5.19
C PRO A 81 14.75 -2.47 6.34
N ALA A 82 15.27 -2.52 7.57
CA ALA A 82 14.51 -2.15 8.77
C ALA A 82 13.95 -0.70 8.71
N SER A 83 14.72 0.22 8.14
CA SER A 83 14.37 1.60 7.79
C SER A 83 13.12 1.68 6.90
N SER A 84 13.05 0.88 5.84
CA SER A 84 11.89 0.78 4.95
C SER A 84 10.66 0.17 5.65
N VAL A 85 10.86 -0.83 6.51
CA VAL A 85 9.77 -1.46 7.29
C VAL A 85 9.19 -0.49 8.31
N VAL A 86 10.04 0.20 9.07
CA VAL A 86 9.62 1.16 10.10
C VAL A 86 8.89 2.35 9.48
N SER A 87 9.44 2.94 8.42
CA SER A 87 8.80 4.06 7.72
C SER A 87 7.46 3.65 7.09
N GLY A 88 7.40 2.50 6.42
CA GLY A 88 6.17 1.94 5.86
C GLY A 88 5.10 1.65 6.91
N ALA A 89 5.47 1.01 8.02
CA ALA A 89 4.57 0.73 9.14
C ALA A 89 4.06 2.02 9.80
N ALA A 90 4.91 3.04 9.96
CA ALA A 90 4.52 4.34 10.49
C ALA A 90 3.48 5.04 9.60
N VAL A 91 3.64 4.99 8.27
CA VAL A 91 2.65 5.55 7.33
C VAL A 91 1.31 4.82 7.44
N LEU A 92 1.31 3.48 7.48
CA LEU A 92 0.09 2.69 7.66
C LEU A 92 -0.60 2.99 9.00
N ALA A 93 0.16 3.08 10.09
CA ALA A 93 -0.35 3.43 11.40
C ALA A 93 -0.96 4.84 11.42
N ALA A 94 -0.27 5.83 10.86
CA ALA A 94 -0.76 7.20 10.75
C ALA A 94 -2.06 7.29 9.94
N TYR A 95 -2.14 6.56 8.82
CA TYR A 95 -3.36 6.47 8.02
C TYR A 95 -4.50 5.82 8.82
N GLY A 96 -4.23 4.70 9.50
CA GLY A 96 -5.21 4.01 10.35
C GLY A 96 -5.75 4.89 11.48
N VAL A 97 -4.85 5.61 12.18
CA VAL A 97 -5.24 6.57 13.23
C VAL A 97 -6.08 7.71 12.65
N ARG A 98 -5.67 8.31 11.53
CA ARG A 98 -6.47 9.36 10.85
C ARG A 98 -7.86 8.85 10.47
N ARG A 99 -7.95 7.63 9.93
CA ARG A 99 -9.22 7.00 9.57
C ARG A 99 -10.11 6.75 10.80
N MET A 100 -9.55 6.25 11.89
CA MET A 100 -10.28 6.05 13.15
C MET A 100 -10.76 7.36 13.76
N LEU A 101 -9.92 8.41 13.76
CA LEU A 101 -10.31 9.74 14.22
C LEU A 101 -11.39 10.37 13.34
N GLY A 102 -11.31 10.18 12.02
CA GLY A 102 -12.36 10.60 11.07
C GLY A 102 -13.67 9.87 11.33
N ALA A 103 -13.65 8.54 11.46
CA ALA A 103 -14.83 7.74 11.77
C ALA A 103 -15.47 8.13 13.12
N ARG A 104 -14.65 8.47 14.13
CA ARG A 104 -15.13 8.99 15.43
C ARG A 104 -15.76 10.37 15.37
N ARG A 105 -15.45 11.19 14.37
CA ARG A 105 -16.06 12.52 14.18
C ARG A 105 -17.42 12.46 13.48
N MET A 106 -17.75 11.32 12.86
CA MET A 106 -18.99 11.12 12.11
C MET A 106 -20.08 10.43 12.94
N SER A 107 -19.75 10.00 14.17
CA SER A 107 -20.66 9.39 15.14
C SER A 107 -20.90 10.33 16.30
#